data_AF-G9K6S8-F1
#
_entry.id   AF-G9K6S8-F1
#
_cell.length_a   1.000
_cell.length_b   1.000
_cell.length_c   1.000
_cell.angle_alpha   90.00
_cell.angle_beta   90.00
_cell.angle_gamma   90.00
#
_symmetry.space_group_name_H-M   'P 1'
#
loop_
_entity.id
_entity.type
_entity.pdbx_description
1 polymer ?
#
loop_
_entity_poly.entity_id
_entity_poly.type
_entity_poly.pdbx_seq_one_letter_code
_entity_poly.pdbx_strand_id
1 'polypeptide(L)'
;GVIFWVIAVAHGDLEPAEGRGRTPCVMQVHGFMAAFLFSIETQTTIGYGLRCVTEECPVAVFMVVAQSIVGCIIDSFMIGAIMAKMARPKKRAQTLLFSHNAVVALRDGKLCLMWRVGNLRKSHIVEAHVRAQLIKPRVTEEGEYIPLDQIDIDVGFDKGLDRIFLVSPITILHEIDEASPLFGISRQDLETDDFEIVVILEGMVEATAMTTQARSSYLANEILWGHRFEPVLFEEKNQYKIDYSHFHKTYEVPSTPRCSAKDLVENKFLLPSANSFCYENELAFLSRDEEDEADGDQDGRSPQARHDFDRPQAGGGG
;
A
#
# COMPACT_ATOMS: atom_id res chain seq x y z
N GLY A 1 19.89 -22.93 42.74
CA GLY A 1 20.59 -22.26 43.86
C GLY A 1 20.07 -22.74 45.20
N VAL A 2 18.83 -22.37 45.54
CA VAL A 2 18.18 -22.78 46.82
C VAL A 2 18.21 -24.29 47.03
N ILE A 3 17.87 -25.10 46.01
CA ILE A 3 17.84 -26.57 46.14
C ILE A 3 19.22 -27.14 46.49
N PHE A 4 20.29 -26.71 45.82
CA PHE A 4 21.64 -27.16 46.15
C PHE A 4 22.11 -26.71 47.55
N TRP A 5 21.71 -25.52 47.98
CA TRP A 5 21.96 -25.07 49.34
C TRP A 5 21.23 -25.94 50.37
N VAL A 6 19.95 -26.26 50.14
CA VAL A 6 19.17 -27.16 51.00
C VAL A 6 19.76 -28.56 51.04
N ILE A 7 20.24 -29.09 49.91
CA ILE A 7 20.93 -30.39 49.87
C ILE A 7 22.21 -30.35 50.74
N ALA A 8 23.01 -29.29 50.62
CA ALA A 8 24.22 -29.11 51.44
C ALA A 8 23.90 -28.97 52.94
N VAL A 9 22.84 -28.21 53.29
CA VAL A 9 22.36 -28.09 54.69
C VAL A 9 21.88 -29.45 55.22
N ALA A 10 21.03 -30.13 54.48
CA ALA A 10 20.42 -31.40 54.90
C ALA A 10 21.44 -32.54 55.01
N HIS A 11 22.47 -32.52 54.17
CA HIS A 11 23.59 -33.46 54.27
C HIS A 11 24.53 -33.11 55.44
N GLY A 12 24.58 -31.86 55.87
CA GLY A 12 25.50 -31.37 56.91
C GLY A 12 26.85 -30.90 56.36
N ASP A 13 26.92 -30.50 55.09
CA ASP A 13 28.15 -30.04 54.41
C ASP A 13 28.62 -28.66 54.91
N LEU A 14 27.75 -27.92 55.59
CA LEU A 14 28.03 -26.56 56.10
C LEU A 14 28.51 -26.56 57.55
N GLU A 15 28.50 -27.72 58.23
CA GLU A 15 28.96 -27.84 59.61
C GLU A 15 30.49 -28.03 59.66
N PRO A 16 31.18 -27.50 60.69
CA PRO A 16 32.62 -27.70 60.84
C PRO A 16 32.96 -29.19 60.90
N ALA A 17 33.93 -29.63 60.09
CA ALA A 17 34.35 -31.03 60.04
C ALA A 17 35.08 -31.45 61.33
N GLU A 18 34.34 -31.88 62.34
CA GLU A 18 34.91 -32.49 63.56
C GLU A 18 35.34 -33.94 63.27
N GLY A 19 36.54 -34.11 62.70
CA GLY A 19 37.36 -35.30 62.95
C GLY A 19 37.37 -36.43 61.91
N ARG A 20 36.61 -36.39 60.81
CA ARG A 20 36.82 -37.29 59.65
C ARG A 20 36.54 -36.55 58.35
N GLY A 21 37.41 -36.71 57.35
CA GLY A 21 37.29 -36.08 56.03
C GLY A 21 36.03 -36.52 55.30
N ARG A 22 34.91 -35.85 55.57
CA ARG A 22 33.64 -36.06 54.90
C ARG A 22 33.69 -35.37 53.55
N THR A 23 33.45 -36.13 52.50
CA THR A 23 33.30 -35.66 51.12
C THR A 23 31.95 -34.94 51.00
N PRO A 24 31.92 -33.63 50.67
CA PRO A 24 30.67 -32.89 50.55
C PRO A 24 29.93 -33.27 49.27
N CYS A 25 28.61 -33.07 49.21
CA CYS A 25 27.83 -33.32 47.99
C CYS A 25 28.31 -32.46 46.81
N VAL A 26 28.71 -31.22 47.09
CA VAL A 26 29.29 -30.29 46.12
C VAL A 26 30.51 -29.61 46.73
N MET A 27 31.65 -29.71 46.05
CA MET A 27 32.91 -29.13 46.51
C MET A 27 32.82 -27.60 46.58
N GLN A 28 33.47 -27.01 47.58
CA GLN A 28 33.61 -25.54 47.74
C GLN A 28 32.27 -24.78 47.86
N VAL A 29 31.24 -25.42 48.41
CA VAL A 29 29.96 -24.80 48.77
C VAL A 29 29.91 -24.50 50.27
N HIS A 30 30.40 -23.32 50.65
CA HIS A 30 30.48 -22.88 52.06
C HIS A 30 29.25 -22.08 52.53
N GLY A 31 28.25 -21.92 51.67
CA GLY A 31 27.04 -21.15 51.99
C GLY A 31 26.16 -20.92 50.77
N PHE A 32 25.07 -20.18 50.97
CA PHE A 32 24.05 -19.95 49.93
C PHE A 32 24.62 -19.33 48.65
N MET A 33 25.48 -18.30 48.77
CA MET A 33 26.07 -17.64 47.60
C MET A 33 26.92 -18.60 46.76
N ALA A 34 27.66 -19.51 47.41
CA ALA A 34 28.46 -20.51 46.70
C ALA A 34 27.57 -21.55 45.99
N ALA A 35 26.46 -21.97 46.62
CA ALA A 35 25.46 -22.84 45.99
C ALA A 35 24.71 -22.15 44.83
N PHE A 36 24.47 -20.84 44.94
CA PHE A 36 23.89 -20.03 43.88
C PHE A 36 24.83 -19.90 42.69
N LEU A 37 26.10 -19.60 42.92
CA LEU A 37 27.14 -19.56 41.88
C LEU A 37 27.27 -20.92 41.19
N PHE A 38 27.37 -22.02 41.94
CA PHE A 38 27.39 -23.37 41.36
C PHE A 38 26.17 -23.65 40.47
N SER A 39 24.98 -23.23 40.90
CA SER A 39 23.74 -23.39 40.13
C SER A 39 23.78 -22.61 38.82
N ILE A 40 24.28 -21.37 38.82
CA ILE A 40 24.49 -20.58 37.59
C ILE A 40 25.53 -21.24 36.70
N GLU A 41 26.71 -21.55 37.24
CA GLU A 41 27.81 -22.19 36.51
C GLU A 41 27.36 -23.47 35.80
N THR A 42 26.49 -24.24 36.45
CA THR A 42 25.91 -25.48 35.89
C THR A 42 24.81 -25.19 34.88
N GLN A 43 23.90 -24.23 35.16
CA GLN A 43 22.76 -23.93 34.28
C GLN A 43 23.21 -23.26 32.97
N THR A 44 24.16 -22.33 33.04
CA THR A 44 24.71 -21.67 31.85
C THR A 44 25.86 -22.47 31.23
N THR A 45 26.17 -23.66 31.74
CA THR A 45 27.23 -24.55 31.26
C THR A 45 28.63 -23.92 31.21
N ILE A 46 28.90 -22.93 32.07
CA ILE A 46 30.23 -22.30 32.16
C ILE A 46 31.21 -23.25 32.86
N GLY A 47 30.76 -23.85 33.96
CA GLY A 47 31.50 -24.90 34.70
C GLY A 47 32.97 -24.58 34.95
N TYR A 48 33.27 -23.56 35.77
CA TYR A 48 34.67 -23.16 36.06
C TYR A 48 35.53 -24.28 36.69
N GLY A 49 34.92 -25.36 37.18
CA GLY A 49 35.61 -26.54 37.69
C GLY A 49 36.07 -26.46 39.15
N LEU A 50 35.83 -25.31 39.82
CA LEU A 50 36.11 -25.15 41.25
C LEU A 50 35.02 -25.78 42.13
N ARG A 51 33.76 -25.75 41.67
CA ARG A 51 32.60 -26.32 42.35
C ARG A 51 32.07 -27.49 41.53
N CYS A 52 32.29 -28.70 42.04
CA CYS A 52 31.97 -29.95 41.36
C CYS A 52 31.13 -30.84 42.27
N VAL A 53 30.14 -31.53 41.68
CA VAL A 53 29.35 -32.54 42.40
C VAL A 53 30.18 -33.79 42.61
N THR A 54 30.03 -34.41 43.78
CA THR A 54 30.66 -35.68 44.13
C THR A 54 29.65 -36.83 44.04
N GLU A 55 30.14 -38.07 44.06
CA GLU A 55 29.30 -39.27 43.97
C GLU A 55 28.59 -39.63 45.30
N GLU A 56 28.92 -38.93 46.39
CA GLU A 56 28.38 -39.21 47.73
C GLU A 56 26.86 -39.01 47.84
N CYS A 57 26.33 -38.05 47.07
CA CYS A 57 24.93 -37.63 47.16
C CYS A 57 24.21 -37.87 45.83
N PRO A 58 23.53 -39.02 45.65
CA PRO A 58 22.76 -39.31 44.43
C PRO A 58 21.69 -38.25 44.14
N VAL A 59 21.14 -37.63 45.19
CA VAL A 59 20.16 -36.53 45.07
C VAL A 59 20.78 -35.30 44.40
N ALA A 60 22.04 -34.98 44.70
CA ALA A 60 22.75 -33.86 44.06
C ALA A 60 23.02 -34.14 42.58
N VAL A 61 23.41 -35.37 42.25
CA VAL A 61 23.61 -35.82 40.86
C VAL A 61 22.30 -35.74 40.06
N PHE A 62 21.21 -36.30 40.60
CA PHE A 62 19.89 -36.21 39.98
C PHE A 62 19.44 -34.76 39.80
N MET A 63 19.68 -33.90 40.80
CA MET A 63 19.33 -32.49 40.72
C MET A 63 20.11 -31.74 39.64
N VAL A 64 21.39 -32.06 39.42
CA VAL A 64 22.16 -31.51 38.28
C VAL A 64 21.54 -31.95 36.96
N VAL A 65 21.20 -33.23 36.80
CA VAL A 65 20.57 -33.73 35.57
C VAL A 65 19.22 -33.04 35.33
N ALA A 66 18.38 -32.94 36.36
CA ALA A 66 17.09 -32.26 36.27
C ALA A 66 17.26 -30.77 35.95
N GLN A 67 18.22 -30.08 36.58
CA GLN A 67 18.53 -28.68 36.28
C GLN A 67 18.98 -28.51 34.84
N SER A 68 19.83 -29.39 34.31
CA SER A 68 20.31 -29.34 32.93
C SER A 68 19.15 -29.51 31.93
N ILE A 69 18.25 -30.48 32.15
CA ILE A 69 17.08 -30.69 31.28
C ILE A 69 16.18 -29.45 31.28
N VAL A 70 15.83 -28.94 32.46
CA VAL A 70 14.97 -27.75 32.59
C VAL A 70 15.65 -26.50 32.00
N GLY A 71 16.97 -26.35 32.23
CA GLY A 71 17.78 -25.28 31.64
C GLY A 71 17.73 -25.30 30.12
N CYS A 72 17.96 -26.46 29.50
CA CYS A 72 17.88 -26.61 28.05
C CYS A 72 16.48 -26.30 27.50
N ILE A 73 15.41 -26.66 28.22
CA ILE A 73 14.02 -26.33 27.82
C ILE A 73 13.81 -24.82 27.85
N ILE A 74 14.23 -24.15 28.93
CA ILE A 74 14.10 -22.69 29.07
C ILE A 74 14.90 -21.97 27.98
N ASP A 75 16.14 -22.37 27.76
CA ASP A 75 17.01 -21.76 26.74
C ASP A 75 16.44 -21.95 25.33
N SER A 76 15.99 -23.15 25.00
CA SER A 76 15.36 -23.45 23.71
C SER A 76 14.09 -22.60 23.50
N PHE A 77 13.27 -22.46 24.54
CA PHE A 77 12.07 -21.63 24.49
C PHE A 77 12.43 -20.14 24.31
N MET A 78 13.40 -19.63 25.06
CA MET A 78 13.83 -18.23 24.99
C MET A 78 14.41 -17.89 23.62
N ILE A 79 15.30 -18.73 23.09
CA ILE A 79 15.86 -18.58 21.74
C ILE A 79 14.74 -18.62 20.69
N GLY A 80 13.82 -19.59 20.80
CA GLY A 80 12.66 -19.71 19.90
C GLY A 80 11.76 -18.47 19.94
N ALA A 81 11.45 -17.94 21.13
CA ALA A 81 10.64 -16.74 21.31
C ALA A 81 11.32 -15.48 20.75
N ILE A 82 12.63 -15.34 20.95
CA ILE A 82 13.42 -14.24 20.40
C ILE A 82 13.45 -14.30 18.88
N MET A 83 13.75 -15.47 18.30
CA MET A 83 13.74 -15.68 16.84
C MET A 83 12.37 -15.42 16.23
N ALA A 84 11.29 -15.92 16.85
CA ALA A 84 9.93 -15.64 16.42
C ALA A 84 9.59 -14.14 16.47
N LYS A 85 10.07 -13.41 17.47
CA LYS A 85 9.88 -11.96 17.58
C LYS A 85 10.69 -11.19 16.53
N MET A 86 11.91 -11.62 16.23
CA MET A 86 12.77 -11.02 15.20
C MET A 86 12.27 -11.29 13.77
N ALA A 87 11.66 -12.45 13.54
CA ALA A 87 11.08 -12.80 12.24
C ALA A 87 9.83 -11.97 11.89
N ARG A 88 9.12 -11.41 12.88
CA ARG A 88 7.89 -10.63 12.62
C ARG A 88 8.20 -9.38 11.78
N PRO A 89 7.55 -9.19 10.62
CA PRO A 89 7.86 -8.12 9.68
C PRO A 89 7.27 -6.74 10.07
N LYS A 90 7.26 -6.36 11.36
CA LYS A 90 6.62 -5.12 11.83
C LYS A 90 7.15 -3.84 11.16
N LYS A 91 8.42 -3.84 10.76
CA LYS A 91 9.07 -2.68 10.10
C LYS A 91 8.82 -2.58 8.60
N ARG A 92 8.17 -3.58 7.97
CA ARG A 92 7.98 -3.57 6.50
C ARG A 92 6.75 -2.78 6.07
N ALA A 93 5.69 -2.75 6.87
CA ALA A 93 4.55 -1.85 6.62
C ALA A 93 4.98 -0.37 6.57
N GLN A 94 6.02 0.02 7.31
CA GLN A 94 6.58 1.38 7.31
C GLN A 94 7.28 1.78 6.00
N THR A 95 7.58 0.82 5.12
CA THR A 95 8.22 1.09 3.82
C THR A 95 7.24 1.02 2.65
N LEU A 96 5.97 0.73 2.93
CA LEU A 96 4.87 0.84 1.99
C LEU A 96 4.25 2.22 2.18
N LEU A 97 4.20 3.00 1.10
CA LEU A 97 3.72 4.37 1.11
C LEU A 97 2.35 4.46 0.46
N PHE A 98 1.51 5.31 1.02
CA PHE A 98 0.27 5.78 0.40
C PHE A 98 0.43 7.27 0.09
N SER A 99 -0.25 7.76 -0.95
CA SER A 99 -0.36 9.19 -1.21
C SER A 99 -0.97 9.90 0.00
N HIS A 100 -0.66 11.19 0.18
CA HIS A 100 -1.26 11.96 1.28
C HIS A 100 -2.74 12.26 1.02
N ASN A 101 -3.09 12.42 -0.26
CA ASN A 101 -4.43 12.73 -0.70
C ASN A 101 -4.88 11.67 -1.70
N ALA A 102 -6.16 11.32 -1.66
CA ALA A 102 -6.80 10.70 -2.81
C ALA A 102 -7.27 11.79 -3.76
N VAL A 103 -7.50 11.44 -5.03
CA VAL A 103 -7.93 12.39 -6.06
C VAL A 103 -9.11 11.82 -6.83
N VAL A 104 -10.04 12.69 -7.21
CA VAL A 104 -11.16 12.34 -8.09
C VAL A 104 -10.98 13.09 -9.40
N ALA A 105 -10.98 12.40 -10.53
CA ALA A 105 -10.96 13.04 -11.84
C ALA A 105 -11.57 12.15 -12.92
N LEU A 106 -11.90 12.75 -14.06
CA LEU A 106 -12.30 11.98 -15.23
C LEU A 106 -11.11 11.19 -15.79
N ARG A 107 -11.34 9.94 -16.12
CA ARG A 107 -10.45 9.08 -16.90
C ARG A 107 -11.29 8.30 -17.91
N ASP A 108 -10.96 8.43 -19.19
CA ASP A 108 -11.66 7.77 -20.30
C ASP A 108 -13.20 7.97 -20.27
N GLY A 109 -13.62 9.19 -19.89
CA GLY A 109 -15.02 9.60 -19.86
C GLY A 109 -15.82 9.12 -18.63
N LYS A 110 -15.14 8.52 -17.64
CA LYS A 110 -15.73 8.06 -16.38
C LYS A 110 -15.07 8.76 -15.19
N LEU A 111 -15.84 9.01 -14.13
CA LEU A 111 -15.31 9.60 -12.91
C LEU A 111 -14.63 8.51 -12.07
N CYS A 112 -13.40 8.74 -11.63
CA CYS A 112 -12.64 7.74 -10.88
C CYS A 112 -12.06 8.34 -9.60
N LEU A 113 -12.16 7.61 -8.50
CA LEU A 113 -11.38 7.83 -7.29
C LEU A 113 -10.03 7.14 -7.43
N MET A 114 -8.95 7.83 -7.07
CA MET A 114 -7.60 7.33 -7.23
C MET A 114 -6.72 7.66 -6.03
N TRP A 115 -5.86 6.73 -5.65
CA TRP A 115 -4.77 6.98 -4.71
C TRP A 115 -3.50 6.25 -5.17
N ARG A 116 -2.35 6.71 -4.71
CA ARG A 116 -1.07 6.11 -5.10
C ARG A 116 -0.52 5.23 -3.99
N VAL A 117 -0.01 4.07 -4.36
CA VAL A 117 0.74 3.17 -3.48
C VAL A 117 2.17 3.00 -4.00
N GLY A 118 3.13 2.83 -3.09
CA GLY A 118 4.54 2.68 -3.44
C GLY A 118 5.30 1.77 -2.48
N ASN A 119 6.40 1.20 -2.96
CA ASN A 119 7.32 0.40 -2.17
C ASN A 119 8.71 1.05 -2.19
N LEU A 120 9.15 1.55 -1.04
CA LEU A 120 10.46 2.22 -0.91
C LEU A 120 11.64 1.23 -0.95
N ARG A 121 11.38 -0.07 -0.83
CA ARG A 121 12.43 -1.10 -0.88
C ARG A 121 12.52 -1.73 -2.26
N LYS A 122 13.73 -2.21 -2.59
CA LYS A 122 13.97 -3.00 -3.81
C LYS A 122 13.37 -4.41 -3.75
N SER A 123 13.15 -4.95 -2.55
CA SER A 123 12.54 -6.27 -2.40
C SER A 123 11.04 -6.24 -2.67
N HIS A 124 10.54 -7.33 -3.27
CA HIS A 124 9.18 -7.41 -3.78
C HIS A 124 8.18 -7.74 -2.67
N ILE A 125 6.98 -7.15 -2.76
CA ILE A 125 5.81 -7.68 -2.04
C ILE A 125 5.17 -8.71 -2.96
N VAL A 126 5.25 -9.98 -2.57
CA VAL A 126 4.73 -11.09 -3.35
C VAL A 126 3.22 -11.20 -3.12
N GLU A 127 2.44 -11.52 -4.16
CA GLU A 127 0.96 -11.56 -4.09
C GLU A 127 0.35 -10.28 -3.49
N ALA A 128 0.89 -9.13 -3.89
CA ALA A 128 0.39 -7.84 -3.46
C ALA A 128 -1.02 -7.62 -3.98
N HIS A 129 -1.94 -7.28 -3.09
CA HIS A 129 -3.32 -6.95 -3.45
C HIS A 129 -3.85 -5.80 -2.60
N VAL A 130 -4.78 -5.04 -3.17
CA VAL A 130 -5.34 -3.83 -2.55
C VAL A 130 -6.83 -4.02 -2.30
N ARG A 131 -7.30 -3.48 -1.18
CA ARG A 131 -8.71 -3.41 -0.81
C ARG A 131 -9.04 -2.02 -0.29
N ALA A 132 -10.29 -1.59 -0.42
CA ALA A 132 -10.75 -0.32 0.10
C ALA A 132 -12.15 -0.46 0.68
N GLN A 133 -12.40 0.23 1.80
CA GLN A 133 -13.69 0.25 2.47
C GLN A 133 -14.10 1.70 2.74
N LEU A 134 -15.33 2.05 2.40
CA LEU A 134 -15.98 3.26 2.85
C LEU A 134 -16.57 3.02 4.23
N ILE A 135 -16.23 3.88 5.17
CA ILE A 135 -16.77 3.86 6.53
C ILE A 135 -17.61 5.12 6.72
N LYS A 136 -18.89 4.94 7.02
CA LYS A 136 -19.80 6.05 7.32
C LYS A 136 -20.95 5.63 8.24
N PRO A 137 -21.56 6.55 9.01
CA PRO A 137 -22.77 6.24 9.74
C PRO A 137 -23.95 6.00 8.80
N ARG A 138 -24.81 5.03 9.14
CA ARG A 138 -26.05 4.73 8.40
C ARG A 138 -27.19 4.39 9.36
N VAL A 139 -28.42 4.72 8.97
CA VAL A 139 -29.64 4.18 9.58
C VAL A 139 -30.27 3.20 8.60
N THR A 140 -30.61 1.98 9.05
CA THR A 140 -31.28 0.98 8.20
C THR A 140 -32.74 1.35 7.95
N GLU A 141 -33.39 0.69 6.99
CA GLU A 141 -34.82 0.92 6.70
C GLU A 141 -35.71 0.55 7.90
N GLU A 142 -35.26 -0.40 8.73
CA GLU A 142 -35.91 -0.82 9.97
C GLU A 142 -35.66 0.14 11.16
N GLY A 143 -34.81 1.16 10.97
CA GLY A 143 -34.50 2.18 11.97
C GLY A 143 -33.31 1.89 12.88
N GLU A 144 -32.49 0.88 12.59
CA GLU A 144 -31.25 0.61 13.33
C GLU A 144 -30.16 1.62 12.96
N TYR A 145 -29.55 2.26 13.96
CA TYR A 145 -28.39 3.15 13.74
C TYR A 145 -27.07 2.37 13.82
N ILE A 146 -26.32 2.37 12.72
CA ILE A 146 -25.00 1.75 12.58
C ILE A 146 -23.94 2.89 12.55
N PRO A 147 -23.13 3.07 13.61
CA PRO A 147 -22.20 4.19 13.69
C PRO A 147 -21.07 4.17 12.65
N LEU A 148 -20.57 2.99 12.30
CA LEU A 148 -19.43 2.78 11.40
C LEU A 148 -19.77 1.65 10.43
N ASP A 149 -20.72 1.89 9.54
CA ASP A 149 -21.07 0.93 8.51
C ASP A 149 -19.93 0.83 7.49
N GLN A 150 -19.54 -0.39 7.15
CA GLN A 150 -18.39 -0.65 6.28
C GLN A 150 -18.89 -1.19 4.94
N ILE A 151 -18.65 -0.41 3.88
CA ILE A 151 -19.08 -0.72 2.52
C ILE A 151 -17.83 -0.92 1.66
N ASP A 152 -17.72 -2.06 1.00
CA ASP A 152 -16.58 -2.36 0.13
C ASP A 152 -16.56 -1.43 -1.11
N ILE A 153 -15.37 -0.98 -1.50
CA ILE A 153 -15.14 -0.18 -2.71
C ILE A 153 -14.41 -1.06 -3.73
N ASP A 154 -15.05 -1.36 -4.85
CA ASP A 154 -14.45 -2.21 -5.88
C ASP A 154 -13.24 -1.53 -6.55
N VAL A 155 -12.06 -2.11 -6.36
CA VAL A 155 -10.81 -1.73 -7.04
C VAL A 155 -10.43 -2.71 -8.16
N GLY A 156 -11.41 -3.50 -8.61
CA GLY A 156 -11.29 -4.49 -9.67
C GLY A 156 -11.08 -5.91 -9.16
N PHE A 157 -11.74 -6.29 -8.05
CA PHE A 157 -11.66 -7.62 -7.45
C PHE A 157 -12.07 -8.73 -8.43
N ASP A 158 -13.22 -8.58 -9.08
CA ASP A 158 -13.76 -9.57 -10.02
C ASP A 158 -12.88 -9.74 -11.27
N LYS A 159 -12.21 -8.66 -11.68
CA LYS A 159 -11.31 -8.64 -12.84
C LYS A 159 -9.88 -9.04 -12.48
N GLY A 160 -9.56 -9.16 -11.19
CA GLY A 160 -8.21 -9.42 -10.72
C GLY A 160 -7.25 -8.24 -10.83
N LEU A 161 -7.75 -7.03 -11.01
CA LEU A 161 -6.95 -5.81 -11.08
C LEU A 161 -6.49 -5.32 -9.70
N ASP A 162 -7.14 -5.82 -8.65
CA ASP A 162 -6.76 -5.64 -7.25
C ASP A 162 -5.39 -6.26 -6.94
N ARG A 163 -5.02 -7.32 -7.66
CA ARG A 163 -3.71 -7.99 -7.59
C ARG A 163 -2.67 -7.21 -8.40
N ILE A 164 -1.78 -6.51 -7.70
CA ILE A 164 -0.83 -5.56 -8.29
C ILE A 164 0.61 -6.09 -8.29
N PHE A 165 1.39 -5.68 -9.29
CA PHE A 165 2.83 -5.90 -9.33
C PHE A 165 3.60 -4.64 -8.87
N LEU A 166 3.78 -4.49 -7.57
CA LEU A 166 4.29 -3.26 -6.95
C LEU A 166 5.82 -3.12 -6.97
N VAL A 167 6.38 -2.76 -8.13
CA VAL A 167 7.80 -2.41 -8.30
C VAL A 167 8.02 -0.90 -8.36
N SER A 168 7.26 -0.21 -9.20
CA SER A 168 7.16 1.25 -9.22
C SER A 168 5.86 1.68 -8.52
N PRO A 169 5.73 2.96 -8.12
CA PRO A 169 4.47 3.47 -7.63
C PRO A 169 3.32 3.23 -8.61
N ILE A 170 2.20 2.71 -8.11
CA ILE A 170 0.99 2.43 -8.89
C ILE A 170 -0.13 3.32 -8.36
N THR A 171 -0.90 3.90 -9.28
CA THR A 171 -2.15 4.56 -8.93
C THR A 171 -3.26 3.53 -8.96
N ILE A 172 -3.84 3.24 -7.80
CA ILE A 172 -5.03 2.42 -7.66
C ILE A 172 -6.22 3.24 -8.13
N LEU A 173 -7.14 2.59 -8.84
CA LEU A 173 -8.28 3.21 -9.46
C LEU A 173 -9.55 2.49 -9.04
N HIS A 174 -10.50 3.26 -8.52
CA HIS A 174 -11.89 2.87 -8.37
C HIS A 174 -12.72 3.67 -9.36
N GLU A 175 -13.44 2.97 -10.23
CA GLU A 175 -14.42 3.59 -11.13
C GLU A 175 -15.70 3.89 -10.35
N ILE A 176 -16.15 5.14 -10.37
CA ILE A 176 -17.39 5.55 -9.70
C ILE A 176 -18.56 5.27 -10.65
N ASP A 177 -19.02 4.02 -10.65
CA ASP A 177 -20.18 3.54 -11.40
C ASP A 177 -21.45 3.48 -10.54
N GLU A 178 -22.55 2.95 -11.07
CA GLU A 178 -23.85 2.85 -10.37
C GLU A 178 -23.80 1.98 -9.10
N ALA A 179 -22.84 1.06 -8.99
CA ALA A 179 -22.66 0.21 -7.81
C ALA A 179 -21.76 0.87 -6.76
N SER A 180 -21.01 1.91 -7.14
CA SER A 180 -20.14 2.65 -6.23
C SER A 180 -20.94 3.35 -5.13
N PRO A 181 -20.51 3.28 -3.86
CA PRO A 181 -21.13 4.06 -2.79
C PRO A 181 -20.90 5.57 -2.93
N LEU A 182 -20.02 5.99 -3.86
CA LEU A 182 -19.71 7.39 -4.17
C LEU A 182 -20.50 7.91 -5.40
N PHE A 183 -21.38 7.09 -6.00
CA PHE A 183 -22.05 7.42 -7.26
C PHE A 183 -22.83 8.75 -7.23
N GLY A 184 -23.52 9.02 -6.12
CA GLY A 184 -24.32 10.22 -5.92
C GLY A 184 -23.56 11.41 -5.34
N ILE A 185 -22.26 11.30 -5.07
CA ILE A 185 -21.49 12.37 -4.40
C ILE A 185 -20.95 13.35 -5.44
N SER A 186 -21.30 14.63 -5.29
CA SER A 186 -20.74 15.71 -6.09
C SER A 186 -19.53 16.35 -5.43
N ARG A 187 -18.86 17.28 -6.14
CA ARG A 187 -17.76 18.07 -5.56
C ARG A 187 -18.20 18.83 -4.30
N GLN A 188 -19.42 19.35 -4.29
CA GLN A 188 -19.92 20.17 -3.19
C GLN A 188 -20.26 19.30 -1.97
N ASP A 189 -20.83 18.12 -2.20
CA ASP A 189 -21.19 17.20 -1.12
C ASP A 189 -19.94 16.71 -0.38
N LEU A 190 -18.84 16.49 -1.11
CA LEU A 190 -17.55 16.10 -0.55
C LEU A 190 -17.01 17.09 0.52
N GLU A 191 -17.39 18.37 0.47
CA GLU A 191 -16.97 19.37 1.48
C GLU A 191 -17.74 19.22 2.80
N THR A 192 -18.93 18.62 2.77
CA THR A 192 -19.84 18.47 3.91
C THR A 192 -20.01 17.02 4.39
N ASP A 193 -19.62 16.07 3.57
CA ASP A 193 -19.80 14.65 3.83
C ASP A 193 -18.92 14.15 4.98
N ASP A 194 -19.49 13.29 5.81
CA ASP A 194 -18.83 12.65 6.94
C ASP A 194 -18.61 11.15 6.64
N PHE A 195 -17.50 10.85 5.98
CA PHE A 195 -17.04 9.49 5.74
C PHE A 195 -15.51 9.40 5.72
N GLU A 196 -15.02 8.18 5.89
CA GLU A 196 -13.60 7.83 5.80
C GLU A 196 -13.42 6.67 4.83
N ILE A 197 -12.48 6.77 3.89
CA ILE A 197 -12.09 5.66 3.01
C ILE A 197 -10.83 5.02 3.58
N VAL A 198 -10.94 3.81 4.09
CA VAL A 198 -9.80 3.02 4.57
C VAL A 198 -9.25 2.20 3.42
N VAL A 199 -7.96 2.38 3.12
CA VAL A 199 -7.25 1.63 2.08
C VAL A 199 -6.26 0.66 2.69
N ILE A 200 -6.22 -0.55 2.15
CA ILE A 200 -5.47 -1.68 2.70
C ILE A 200 -4.63 -2.29 1.59
N LEU A 201 -3.32 -2.41 1.82
CA LEU A 201 -2.40 -3.13 0.96
C LEU A 201 -1.88 -4.35 1.73
N GLU A 202 -2.09 -5.53 1.15
CA GLU A 202 -1.65 -6.80 1.70
C GLU A 202 -0.72 -7.52 0.75
N GLY A 203 0.15 -8.35 1.30
CA GLY A 203 0.98 -9.26 0.52
C GLY A 203 2.05 -9.92 1.38
N MET A 204 2.90 -10.71 0.75
CA MET A 204 3.96 -11.47 1.42
C MET A 204 5.32 -10.80 1.30
N VAL A 205 6.07 -10.89 2.39
CA VAL A 205 7.43 -10.40 2.49
C VAL A 205 8.38 -11.39 1.82
N GLU A 206 8.92 -11.07 0.64
CA GLU A 206 9.85 -11.94 -0.14
C GLU A 206 10.86 -12.74 0.71
N ALA A 207 11.57 -12.12 1.65
CA ALA A 207 12.60 -12.79 2.44
C ALA A 207 12.09 -13.74 3.54
N THR A 208 10.86 -13.57 4.03
CA THR A 208 10.32 -14.37 5.16
C THR A 208 9.07 -15.16 4.81
N ALA A 209 8.48 -14.92 3.64
CA ALA A 209 7.17 -15.42 3.22
C ALA A 209 6.03 -15.14 4.22
N MET A 210 6.24 -14.22 5.17
CA MET A 210 5.21 -13.82 6.11
C MET A 210 4.32 -12.76 5.47
N THR A 211 3.03 -12.81 5.76
CA THR A 211 2.09 -11.77 5.33
C THR A 211 2.33 -10.45 6.07
N THR A 212 2.22 -9.35 5.34
CA THR A 212 2.27 -7.99 5.86
C THR A 212 1.06 -7.23 5.35
N GLN A 213 0.53 -6.33 6.19
CA GLN A 213 -0.58 -5.45 5.85
C GLN A 213 -0.17 -4.02 6.19
N ALA A 214 -0.32 -3.11 5.24
CA ALA A 214 -0.21 -1.68 5.42
C ALA A 214 -1.58 -1.04 5.21
N ARG A 215 -1.91 -0.04 6.02
CA ARG A 215 -3.21 0.63 5.98
C ARG A 215 -2.99 2.13 6.02
N SER A 216 -3.86 2.85 5.32
CA SER A 216 -4.02 4.31 5.40
C SER A 216 -5.50 4.62 5.29
N SER A 217 -5.87 5.86 5.52
CA SER A 217 -7.21 6.33 5.26
C SER A 217 -7.22 7.71 4.63
N TYR A 218 -8.36 8.07 4.06
CA TYR A 218 -8.66 9.38 3.50
C TYR A 218 -10.01 9.85 4.04
N LEU A 219 -10.00 10.95 4.77
CA LEU A 219 -11.21 11.69 5.10
C LEU A 219 -11.76 12.40 3.85
N ALA A 220 -13.04 12.77 3.86
CA ALA A 220 -13.67 13.50 2.74
C ALA A 220 -12.86 14.75 2.31
N ASN A 221 -12.33 15.51 3.26
CA ASN A 221 -11.50 16.70 3.00
C ASN A 221 -10.08 16.41 2.50
N GLU A 222 -9.61 15.16 2.57
CA GLU A 222 -8.31 14.73 2.03
C GLU A 222 -8.44 14.25 0.58
N ILE A 223 -9.67 14.17 0.05
CA ILE A 223 -9.97 13.81 -1.33
C ILE A 223 -10.03 15.07 -2.20
N LEU A 224 -9.11 15.20 -3.14
CA LEU A 224 -9.01 16.36 -4.03
C LEU A 224 -9.82 16.14 -5.31
N TRP A 225 -10.93 16.89 -5.45
CA TRP A 225 -11.75 16.83 -6.65
C TRP A 225 -11.16 17.60 -7.82
N GLY A 226 -11.10 16.97 -8.99
CA GLY A 226 -10.52 17.54 -10.20
C GLY A 226 -9.00 17.57 -10.17
N HIS A 227 -8.35 16.64 -9.47
CA HIS A 227 -6.89 16.53 -9.43
C HIS A 227 -6.40 15.23 -10.07
N ARG A 228 -5.17 15.24 -10.55
CA ARG A 228 -4.43 14.03 -10.98
C ARG A 228 -3.05 14.03 -10.35
N PHE A 229 -2.49 12.84 -10.17
CA PHE A 229 -1.14 12.73 -9.66
C PHE A 229 -0.10 13.10 -10.71
N GLU A 230 0.96 13.79 -10.29
CA GLU A 230 2.12 14.05 -11.15
C GLU A 230 2.83 12.73 -11.53
N PRO A 231 3.40 12.62 -12.75
CA PRO A 231 4.23 11.49 -13.12
C PRO A 231 5.45 11.35 -12.21
N VAL A 232 5.79 10.11 -11.86
CA VAL A 232 6.94 9.77 -10.99
C VAL A 232 8.00 8.92 -11.69
N LEU A 233 7.65 8.33 -12.83
CA LEU A 233 8.52 7.43 -13.58
C LEU A 233 9.09 8.19 -14.78
N PHE A 234 10.41 8.29 -14.84
CA PHE A 234 11.14 8.97 -15.91
C PHE A 234 12.16 8.02 -16.51
N GLU A 235 12.31 8.07 -17.83
CA GLU A 235 13.30 7.27 -18.54
C GLU A 235 14.65 8.02 -18.60
N GLU A 236 15.72 7.38 -18.13
CA GLU A 236 17.08 7.91 -18.16
C GLU A 236 18.04 6.82 -18.67
N LYS A 237 18.60 7.00 -19.87
CA LYS A 237 19.69 6.17 -20.45
C LYS A 237 19.44 4.65 -20.31
N ASN A 238 18.27 4.18 -20.78
CA ASN A 238 17.82 2.78 -20.74
C ASN A 238 17.46 2.24 -19.34
N GLN A 239 17.22 3.10 -18.36
CA GLN A 239 16.69 2.72 -17.06
C GLN A 239 15.48 3.58 -16.70
N TYR A 240 14.54 3.01 -15.95
CA TYR A 240 13.47 3.78 -15.33
C TYR A 240 13.92 4.28 -13.97
N LYS A 241 13.89 5.60 -13.80
CA LYS A 241 14.16 6.28 -12.54
C LYS A 241 12.85 6.74 -11.93
N ILE A 242 12.68 6.44 -10.64
CA ILE A 242 11.51 6.85 -9.87
C ILE A 242 11.90 8.06 -9.03
N ASP A 243 11.24 9.20 -9.25
CA ASP A 243 11.37 10.37 -8.40
C ASP A 243 10.26 10.40 -7.35
N TYR A 244 10.60 10.00 -6.13
CA TYR A 244 9.67 9.99 -5.01
C TYR A 244 9.30 11.40 -4.51
N SER A 245 10.01 12.46 -4.91
CA SER A 245 9.62 13.83 -4.56
C SER A 245 8.29 14.24 -5.18
N HIS A 246 7.90 13.59 -6.30
CA HIS A 246 6.63 13.78 -6.99
C HIS A 246 5.54 12.79 -6.54
N PHE A 247 5.86 11.88 -5.62
CA PHE A 247 4.96 10.79 -5.23
C PHE A 247 3.62 11.30 -4.71
N HIS A 248 3.65 12.29 -3.82
CA HIS A 248 2.45 12.88 -3.21
C HIS A 248 1.89 14.08 -4.01
N LYS A 249 2.62 14.57 -5.03
CA LYS A 249 2.23 15.77 -5.76
C LYS A 249 1.07 15.50 -6.71
N THR A 250 0.17 16.46 -6.77
CA THR A 250 -0.99 16.46 -7.67
C THR A 250 -1.09 17.79 -8.41
N TYR A 251 -1.75 17.77 -9.55
CA TYR A 251 -2.05 18.96 -10.33
C TYR A 251 -3.55 19.02 -10.65
N GLU A 252 -4.07 20.23 -10.73
CA GLU A 252 -5.48 20.48 -11.07
C GLU A 252 -5.78 20.15 -12.54
N VAL A 253 -6.98 19.62 -12.76
CA VAL A 253 -7.55 19.27 -14.05
C VAL A 253 -8.91 19.98 -14.16
N PRO A 254 -8.92 21.23 -14.65
CA PRO A 254 -10.12 22.07 -14.70
C PRO A 254 -11.25 21.49 -15.56
N SER A 255 -10.94 20.58 -16.48
CA SER A 255 -11.93 19.89 -17.33
C SER A 255 -12.76 18.84 -16.59
N THR A 256 -12.46 18.55 -15.32
CA THR A 256 -13.26 17.62 -14.51
C THR A 256 -14.58 18.28 -14.11
N PRO A 257 -15.74 17.69 -14.48
CA PRO A 257 -17.05 18.18 -14.05
C PRO A 257 -17.17 18.22 -12.53
N ARG A 258 -17.98 19.14 -12.01
CA ARG A 258 -18.22 19.30 -10.56
C ARG A 258 -19.43 18.51 -10.05
N CYS A 259 -20.26 18.00 -10.96
CA CYS A 259 -21.44 17.20 -10.63
C CYS A 259 -21.07 15.75 -10.27
N SER A 260 -22.02 15.02 -9.69
CA SER A 260 -21.82 13.62 -9.30
C SER A 260 -21.68 12.71 -10.52
N ALA A 261 -21.19 11.48 -10.30
CA ALA A 261 -21.15 10.47 -11.36
C ALA A 261 -22.57 10.13 -11.87
N LYS A 262 -23.55 10.10 -10.96
CA LYS A 262 -24.97 9.95 -11.28
C LYS A 262 -25.46 11.02 -12.26
N ASP A 263 -25.22 12.29 -11.94
CA ASP A 263 -25.63 13.39 -12.81
C ASP A 263 -24.92 13.34 -14.17
N LEU A 264 -23.66 12.87 -14.23
CA LEU A 264 -22.93 12.72 -15.48
C LEU A 264 -23.54 11.66 -16.39
N VAL A 265 -24.01 10.56 -15.81
CA VAL A 265 -24.70 9.49 -16.53
C VAL A 265 -26.06 9.99 -17.01
N GLU A 266 -26.87 10.55 -16.11
CA GLU A 266 -28.20 11.08 -16.44
C GLU A 266 -28.16 12.21 -17.48
N ASN A 267 -27.22 13.16 -17.36
CA ASN A 267 -27.07 14.25 -18.34
C ASN A 267 -26.50 13.77 -19.69
N LYS A 268 -25.69 12.69 -19.72
CA LYS A 268 -25.32 12.04 -20.99
C LYS A 268 -26.54 11.45 -21.71
N PHE A 269 -27.54 10.99 -20.98
CA PHE A 269 -28.81 10.54 -21.56
C PHE A 269 -29.71 11.70 -22.02
N LEU A 270 -29.54 12.90 -21.47
CA LEU A 270 -30.28 14.11 -21.87
C LEU A 270 -29.64 14.90 -23.03
N LEU A 271 -28.35 14.71 -23.28
CA LEU A 271 -27.69 15.20 -24.49
C LEU A 271 -28.04 14.26 -25.66
N PRO A 272 -28.65 14.74 -26.75
CA PRO A 272 -28.74 13.93 -27.97
C PRO A 272 -27.31 13.58 -28.35
N SER A 273 -27.05 12.29 -28.61
CA SER A 273 -25.80 11.82 -29.17
C SER A 273 -25.33 12.79 -30.25
N ALA A 274 -24.07 13.24 -30.15
CA ALA A 274 -23.44 14.20 -31.06
C ALA A 274 -23.21 13.64 -32.48
N ASN A 275 -24.11 12.77 -32.95
CA ASN A 275 -24.20 12.23 -34.30
C ASN A 275 -25.48 12.66 -35.04
N SER A 276 -26.31 13.54 -34.48
CA SER A 276 -27.56 14.00 -35.15
C SER A 276 -27.55 15.48 -35.58
N PHE A 277 -26.40 16.16 -35.56
CA PHE A 277 -26.32 17.59 -35.90
C PHE A 277 -25.38 17.87 -37.09
N CYS A 278 -25.47 17.06 -38.14
CA CYS A 278 -24.79 17.31 -39.42
C CYS A 278 -25.56 16.62 -40.56
N TYR A 279 -26.83 17.01 -40.83
CA TYR A 279 -27.44 16.75 -42.15
C TYR A 279 -28.63 17.66 -42.47
N GLU A 280 -28.62 18.93 -42.05
CA GLU A 280 -29.60 19.92 -42.53
C GLU A 280 -28.99 21.08 -43.34
N ASN A 281 -27.67 21.24 -43.35
CA ASN A 281 -27.04 22.33 -44.11
C ASN A 281 -26.64 21.97 -45.56
N GLU A 282 -26.71 20.70 -45.97
CA GLU A 282 -26.39 20.31 -47.36
C GLU A 282 -27.60 20.33 -48.30
N LEU A 283 -28.84 20.35 -47.78
CA LEU A 283 -30.05 20.49 -48.62
C LEU A 283 -30.41 21.95 -48.92
N ALA A 284 -29.94 22.91 -48.11
CA ALA A 284 -30.19 24.34 -48.34
C ALA A 284 -29.31 24.95 -49.46
N PHE A 285 -28.24 24.26 -49.87
CA PHE A 285 -27.38 24.67 -50.99
C PHE A 285 -27.72 23.97 -52.31
N LEU A 286 -28.43 22.84 -52.29
CA LEU A 286 -28.87 22.15 -53.51
C LEU A 286 -30.23 22.61 -54.02
N SER A 287 -31.03 23.29 -53.20
CA SER A 287 -32.35 23.81 -53.60
C SER A 287 -32.33 25.25 -54.11
N ARG A 288 -31.15 25.85 -54.34
CA ARG A 288 -31.00 27.24 -54.84
C ARG A 288 -30.34 27.35 -56.21
N ASP A 289 -29.99 26.22 -56.84
CA ASP A 289 -29.33 26.20 -58.15
C ASP A 289 -30.26 25.74 -59.31
N GLU A 290 -31.58 25.60 -59.08
CA GLU A 290 -32.54 25.15 -60.12
C GLU A 290 -33.60 26.18 -60.56
N GLU A 291 -33.58 27.45 -60.11
CA GLU A 291 -34.66 28.40 -60.49
C GLU A 291 -34.28 29.58 -61.40
N ASP A 292 -33.01 29.78 -61.80
CA ASP A 292 -32.65 30.93 -62.65
C ASP A 292 -31.89 30.53 -63.92
N GLU A 293 -32.51 29.80 -64.86
CA GLU A 293 -32.18 29.91 -66.31
C GLU A 293 -33.39 29.55 -67.20
N ALA A 294 -34.20 30.56 -67.54
CA ALA A 294 -35.01 30.59 -68.75
C ALA A 294 -35.29 32.04 -69.16
N ASP A 295 -34.42 32.63 -69.99
CA ASP A 295 -34.79 33.22 -71.29
C ASP A 295 -33.67 34.10 -71.86
N GLY A 296 -33.44 33.96 -73.16
CA GLY A 296 -33.33 35.14 -74.03
C GLY A 296 -31.94 35.64 -74.43
N ASP A 297 -31.25 34.84 -75.24
CA ASP A 297 -30.83 35.17 -76.62
C ASP A 297 -29.92 36.40 -76.96
N GLN A 298 -29.01 36.10 -77.90
CA GLN A 298 -28.39 36.94 -78.92
C GLN A 298 -27.18 37.86 -78.64
N ASP A 299 -26.12 37.47 -79.37
CA ASP A 299 -25.26 38.29 -80.25
C ASP A 299 -23.84 38.73 -79.79
N GLY A 300 -22.84 37.98 -80.31
CA GLY A 300 -21.83 38.54 -81.20
C GLY A 300 -20.65 39.33 -80.63
N ARG A 301 -19.47 38.70 -80.60
CA ARG A 301 -18.21 39.11 -81.31
C ARG A 301 -16.93 38.65 -80.59
N SER A 302 -16.16 37.82 -81.29
CA SER A 302 -14.69 37.69 -81.17
C SER A 302 -14.01 38.97 -81.74
N PRO A 303 -12.73 39.31 -81.41
CA PRO A 303 -11.58 38.46 -81.74
C PRO A 303 -10.33 38.52 -80.82
N GLN A 304 -9.40 37.65 -81.22
CA GLN A 304 -8.03 37.32 -80.80
C GLN A 304 -7.02 38.46 -80.53
N ALA A 305 -5.96 38.11 -79.76
CA ALA A 305 -4.50 38.25 -80.02
C ALA A 305 -3.73 38.59 -78.71
N ARG A 306 -2.81 37.77 -78.18
CA ARG A 306 -1.39 37.45 -78.53
C ARG A 306 -0.36 38.58 -78.31
N HIS A 307 0.85 38.16 -77.88
CA HIS A 307 2.15 38.84 -77.70
C HIS A 307 2.38 39.58 -76.37
N ASP A 308 3.59 39.72 -75.84
CA ASP A 308 4.85 38.95 -75.76
C ASP A 308 5.75 39.77 -74.81
N PHE A 309 6.71 39.11 -74.15
CA PHE A 309 8.01 39.62 -73.62
C PHE A 309 8.17 41.08 -73.13
N ASP A 310 8.67 41.25 -71.90
CA ASP A 310 10.11 41.55 -71.69
C ASP A 310 10.55 41.59 -70.22
N ARG A 311 11.81 41.18 -70.01
CA ARG A 311 12.63 41.31 -68.78
C ARG A 311 13.77 42.29 -69.12
N PRO A 312 14.37 43.03 -68.17
CA PRO A 312 15.72 42.61 -67.75
C PRO A 312 16.14 43.01 -66.30
N GLN A 313 17.17 42.29 -65.82
CA GLN A 313 18.39 42.67 -65.02
C GLN A 313 18.36 43.83 -64.01
N ALA A 314 19.21 43.96 -62.98
CA ALA A 314 20.18 43.18 -62.21
C ALA A 314 20.86 44.17 -61.23
N GLY A 315 21.41 43.67 -60.11
CA GLY A 315 22.41 44.37 -59.25
C GLY A 315 21.82 45.19 -58.10
N GLY A 316 22.38 45.22 -56.88
CA GLY A 316 23.58 44.63 -56.32
C GLY A 316 23.99 45.41 -55.06
N GLY A 317 24.69 44.75 -54.13
CA GLY A 317 25.62 45.38 -53.18
C GLY A 317 25.12 45.62 -51.75
N GLY A 318 25.84 45.05 -50.78
CA GLY A 318 25.75 45.33 -49.35
C GLY A 318 25.94 44.10 -48.49
#